data_AF-A0A8E9U2Z9-F1
#
_entry.id   AF-A0A8E9U2Z9-F1
#
_cell.length_a   1.000
_cell.length_b   1.000
_cell.length_c   1.000
_cell.angle_alpha   90.00
_cell.angle_beta   90.00
_cell.angle_gamma   90.00
#
_symmetry.space_group_name_H-M   'P 1'
#
loop_
_entity.id
_entity.type
_entity.pdbx_description
1 polymer ?
#
loop_
_entity_poly.entity_id
_entity_poly.type
_entity_poly.pdbx_seq_one_letter_code
_entity_poly.pdbx_strand_id
1 'polypeptide(L)' 'MSIRYFQKGSGYITFKRLDLMEKMNDIVAKHYPGMLPAK' A
#
# COMPACT_ATOMS: atom_id res chain seq x y z
N MET A 1 2.33 -3.91 -12.50
CA MET A 1 3.11 -3.50 -11.32
C MET A 1 3.85 -2.25 -11.73
N SER A 2 3.37 -1.07 -11.30
CA SER A 2 4.12 0.17 -11.47
C SER A 2 4.45 0.70 -10.09
N ILE A 3 5.75 0.76 -9.79
CA ILE A 3 6.27 1.32 -8.57
C ILE A 3 6.78 2.71 -8.94
N ARG A 4 6.03 3.74 -8.57
CA ARG A 4 6.50 5.12 -8.69
C ARG A 4 7.05 5.53 -7.34
N TYR A 5 8.37 5.40 -7.21
CA TYR A 5 9.10 5.83 -6.02
C TYR A 5 9.51 7.29 -6.18
N PHE A 6 9.06 8.16 -5.27
CA PHE A 6 9.51 9.54 -5.22
C PHE A 6 10.61 9.66 -4.18
N GLN A 7 11.68 10.41 -4.50
CA GLN A 7 12.81 10.65 -3.59
C GLN A 7 12.40 11.34 -2.27
N LYS A 8 11.14 11.80 -2.15
CA LYS A 8 10.52 12.31 -0.92
C LYS A 8 10.17 11.22 0.12
N GLY A 9 10.53 9.96 -0.11
CA GLY A 9 10.16 8.85 0.79
C GLY A 9 8.69 8.45 0.70
N SER A 10 7.99 8.92 -0.33
CA SER A 10 6.60 8.55 -0.64
C SER A 10 6.57 7.84 -1.98
N GLY A 11 5.75 6.81 -2.13
CA GLY A 11 5.65 6.06 -3.37
C GLY A 11 4.25 5.55 -3.62
N TYR A 12 3.81 5.61 -4.87
CA TYR A 12 2.58 4.95 -5.28
C TYR A 12 2.93 3.59 -5.86
N ILE A 13 2.38 2.54 -5.26
CA ILE A 13 2.51 1.18 -5.74
C ILE A 13 1.15 0.76 -6.28
N THR A 14 1.04 0.61 -7.60
CA THR A 14 -0.16 0.09 -8.24
C THR A 14 0.00 -1.40 -8.48
N PHE A 15 -0.70 -2.20 -7.69
CA PHE A 15 -0.81 -3.63 -7.90
C PHE A 15 -1.83 -3.89 -9.01
N LYS A 16 -1.46 -4.73 -9.98
CA LYS A 16 -2.39 -5.19 -11.03
C LYS A 16 -3.25 -6.38 -10.57
N ARG A 17 -2.88 -7.02 -9.44
CA ARG A 17 -3.61 -8.14 -8.84
C ARG A 17 -4.15 -7.70 -7.48
N LEU A 18 -5.46 -7.87 -7.26
CA LEU A 18 -6.13 -7.56 -5.99
C LEU A 18 -5.55 -8.38 -4.83
N ASP A 19 -5.22 -9.65 -5.05
CA ASP A 19 -4.67 -10.56 -4.02
C ASP A 19 -3.42 -10.00 -3.31
N LEU A 20 -2.51 -9.36 -4.08
CA LEU A 20 -1.32 -8.72 -3.53
C LEU A 20 -1.64 -7.42 -2.77
N MET A 21 -2.68 -6.72 -3.22
CA MET A 21 -3.16 -5.48 -2.59
C MET A 21 -3.79 -5.78 -1.23
N GLU A 22 -4.63 -6.81 -1.14
CA GLU A 22 -5.22 -7.25 0.12
C GLU A 22 -4.16 -7.70 1.12
N LYS A 23 -3.17 -8.49 0.68
CA LYS A 23 -2.09 -8.94 1.56
C LYS A 23 -1.20 -7.79 2.04
N MET A 24 -0.91 -6.80 1.18
CA MET A 24 -0.20 -5.60 1.59
C MET A 24 -1.02 -4.77 2.57
N ASN A 25 -2.32 -4.62 2.30
CA ASN A 25 -3.24 -3.89 3.16
C ASN A 25 -3.33 -4.51 4.55
N ASP A 26 -3.35 -5.84 4.66
CA ASP A 26 -3.33 -6.56 5.95
C ASP A 26 -2.04 -6.30 6.75
N ILE A 27 -0.88 -6.33 6.09
CA ILE A 27 0.42 -6.01 6.72
C ILE A 27 0.45 -4.56 7.22
N VAL A 28 -0.04 -3.63 6.40
CA VAL A 28 -0.11 -2.20 6.76
C VAL A 28 -1.13 -1.98 7.87
N ALA A 29 -2.30 -2.62 7.84
CA ALA A 29 -3.29 -2.53 8.90
C ALA A 29 -2.74 -3.04 10.25
N LYS A 30 -1.93 -4.11 10.21
CA LYS A 30 -1.31 -4.69 11.40
C LYS A 30 -0.21 -3.82 12.00
N HIS A 31 0.63 -3.18 11.17
CA HIS A 31 1.73 -2.33 11.66
C HIS A 31 1.33 -0.87 11.87
N TYR A 32 0.35 -0.38 11.10
CA TYR A 32 -0.08 1.00 11.04
C TYR A 32 -1.62 1.10 11.03
N PRO A 33 -2.29 0.79 12.16
CA PRO A 33 -3.75 0.71 12.24
C PRO A 33 -4.49 2.03 11.96
N GLY A 34 -3.79 3.17 11.86
CA GLY A 34 -4.37 4.48 11.52
C GLY A 34 -3.96 5.05 10.16
N MET A 35 -3.25 4.26 9.33
CA MET A 35 -2.70 4.74 8.05
C MET A 35 -3.59 4.40 6.86
N LEU A 36 -4.57 3.51 7.04
CA LEU A 36 -5.57 3.21 6.02
C LEU A 36 -6.74 4.20 6.13
N PRO A 37 -7.17 4.84 5.02
CA PRO A 37 -8.34 5.71 5.05
C PRO A 37 -9.58 4.90 5.43
N ALA A 38 -10.41 5.44 6.32
CA ALA A 38 -11.72 4.88 6.60
C ALA A 38 -12.55 4.86 5.31
N LYS A 39 -13.19 3.72 5.05
CA LYS A 39 -13.99 3.46 3.85
C LYS A 39 -15.13 4.45 3.67
#